data_AF-A0A2W7MJ48-F1
#
_entry.id   AF-A0A2W7MJ48-F1
#
_cell.length_a   1.000
_cell.length_b   1.000
_cell.length_c   1.000
_cell.angle_alpha   90.00
_cell.angle_beta   90.00
_cell.angle_gamma   90.00
#
_symmetry.space_group_name_H-M   'P 1'
#
loop_
_entity.id
_entity.type
_entity.pdbx_description
1 polymer ?
#
loop_
_entity_poly.entity_id
_entity_poly.type
_entity_poly.pdbx_seq_one_letter_code
_entity_poly.pdbx_strand_id
1 'polypeptide(L)' 'MIVKTDSKMEQKREDIIEEFVKNGVFKIDGKQLYELNLYELMKEYTTEQQ' A
#
# COMPACT_ATOMS: atom_id res chain seq x y z
N MET A 1 16.02 -10.50 -21.50
CA MET A 1 14.84 -10.95 -20.72
C MET A 1 14.37 -9.79 -19.88
N ILE A 2 13.06 -9.61 -19.87
CA ILE A 2 12.33 -8.40 -19.49
C ILE A 2 12.42 -8.14 -17.98
N VAL A 3 12.61 -6.87 -17.65
CA VAL A 3 12.59 -6.22 -16.32
C VAL A 3 11.68 -6.92 -15.29
N LYS A 4 12.29 -7.54 -14.27
CA LYS A 4 11.59 -8.23 -13.15
C LYS A 4 11.45 -7.38 -11.87
N THR A 5 11.94 -6.14 -11.89
CA THR A 5 12.08 -5.34 -10.67
C THR A 5 10.80 -4.59 -10.30
N ASP A 6 9.99 -4.24 -11.29
CA ASP A 6 8.76 -3.45 -11.09
C ASP A 6 7.67 -4.25 -10.36
N SER A 7 7.51 -5.53 -10.73
CA SER A 7 6.43 -6.39 -10.22
C SER A 7 6.49 -6.63 -8.71
N LYS A 8 7.67 -6.55 -8.07
CA LYS A 8 7.76 -6.70 -6.60
C LYS A 8 7.24 -5.47 -5.86
N MET A 9 7.44 -4.29 -6.42
CA MET A 9 6.98 -3.04 -5.79
C MET A 9 5.48 -2.87 -5.99
N GLU A 10 4.98 -3.20 -7.19
CA GLU A 10 3.54 -3.24 -7.46
C GLU A 10 2.83 -4.24 -6.54
N GLN A 11 3.32 -5.47 -6.47
CA GLN A 11 2.70 -6.49 -5.63
C GLN A 11 2.70 -6.11 -4.14
N LYS A 12 3.77 -5.50 -3.64
CA LYS A 12 3.81 -5.00 -2.25
C LYS A 12 2.82 -3.88 -2.02
N ARG A 13 2.56 -3.03 -3.02
CA ARG A 13 1.54 -1.98 -2.93
C ARG A 13 0.16 -2.59 -2.81
N GLU A 14 -0.15 -3.56 -3.66
CA GLU A 14 -1.44 -4.25 -3.65
C GLU A 14 -1.69 -4.97 -2.32
N ASP A 15 -0.69 -5.68 -1.79
CA ASP A 15 -0.76 -6.39 -0.51
C ASP A 15 -1.10 -5.45 0.66
N ILE A 16 -0.46 -4.28 0.71
CA ILE A 16 -0.73 -3.25 1.73
C ILE A 16 -2.14 -2.65 1.57
N ILE A 17 -2.59 -2.40 0.32
CA ILE A 17 -3.94 -1.88 0.07
C ILE A 17 -4.99 -2.91 0.51
N GLU A 18 -4.79 -4.19 0.21
CA GLU A 18 -5.68 -5.26 0.65
C GLU A 18 -5.77 -5.34 2.18
N GLU A 19 -4.65 -5.22 2.88
CA GLU A 19 -4.63 -5.17 4.35
C GLU A 19 -5.45 -3.98 4.87
N PHE A 20 -5.25 -2.77 4.34
CA PHE A 20 -6.06 -1.62 4.75
C PHE A 20 -7.55 -1.84 4.49
N VAL A 21 -7.91 -2.36 3.32
CA VAL A 21 -9.31 -2.65 2.96
C VAL A 21 -9.92 -3.70 3.89
N LYS A 22 -9.18 -4.76 4.24
CA LYS A 22 -9.61 -5.77 5.22
C LYS A 22 -9.84 -5.17 6.61
N ASN A 23 -9.00 -4.20 7.00
CA ASN A 23 -9.16 -3.44 8.24
C ASN A 23 -10.27 -2.36 8.15
N GLY A 24 -10.96 -2.23 7.02
CA GLY A 24 -12.02 -1.25 6.80
C GLY A 24 -11.51 0.18 6.55
N VAL A 25 -10.20 0.32 6.31
CA VAL A 25 -9.57 1.58 5.91
C VAL A 25 -9.60 1.66 4.38
N PHE A 26 -10.29 2.66 3.85
CA PHE A 26 -10.37 2.90 2.39
C PHE A 26 -9.71 4.23 1.99
N LYS A 27 -9.36 5.04 2.99
CA LYS A 27 -8.77 6.36 2.83
C LYS A 27 -7.82 6.64 4.00
N ILE A 28 -6.68 7.24 3.68
CA ILE A 28 -5.69 7.72 4.65
C ILE A 28 -5.54 9.20 4.37
N ASP A 29 -5.55 10.02 5.43
CA ASP A 29 -5.38 11.48 5.32
C ASP A 29 -6.36 12.16 4.33
N GLY A 30 -7.58 11.61 4.23
CA GLY A 30 -8.61 12.12 3.31
C GLY A 30 -8.42 11.75 1.83
N LYS A 31 -7.37 11.01 1.47
CA LYS A 31 -7.11 10.50 0.11
C LYS A 31 -7.43 9.01 0.02
N GLN A 32 -7.89 8.53 -1.12
CA GLN A 32 -8.14 7.09 -1.30
C GLN A 32 -6.83 6.30 -1.36
N LEU A 33 -6.83 5.05 -0.89
CA LEU A 33 -5.63 4.20 -0.90
C LEU A 33 -4.96 4.09 -2.28
N TYR A 34 -5.76 4.02 -3.34
CA TYR A 34 -5.28 3.93 -4.73
C TYR A 34 -4.67 5.23 -5.26
N GLU A 35 -4.95 6.37 -4.61
CA GLU A 35 -4.33 7.66 -4.91
C GLU A 35 -3.00 7.84 -4.16
N LEU A 36 -2.71 6.98 -3.19
CA LEU A 36 -1.49 7.04 -2.39
C LEU A 36 -0.36 6.26 -3.03
N ASN A 37 0.85 6.78 -2.86
CA ASN A 37 2.08 6.12 -3.27
C ASN A 37 2.48 5.06 -2.25
N LEU A 38 3.28 4.07 -2.67
CA LEU A 38 3.75 2.97 -1.82
C LEU A 38 4.40 3.46 -0.51
N TYR A 39 5.09 4.60 -0.53
CA TYR A 39 5.70 5.16 0.68
C TYR A 39 4.67 5.61 1.72
N GLU A 40 3.60 6.30 1.29
CA GLU A 40 2.51 6.75 2.17
C GLU A 40 1.77 5.54 2.75
N LEU A 41 1.48 4.54 1.90
CA LEU A 41 0.86 3.29 2.29
C LEU A 41 1.74 2.52 3.30
N MET A 42 3.05 2.40 3.04
CA MET A 42 3.97 1.74 3.97
C MET A 42 4.12 2.49 5.30
N LYS A 43 4.09 3.82 5.29
CA LYS A 43 4.23 4.63 6.50
C LYS A 43 3.12 4.31 7.51
N GLU A 44 1.87 4.28 7.05
CA GLU A 44 0.74 3.92 7.90
C GLU A 44 0.79 2.43 8.28
N TYR A 45 1.10 1.56 7.33
CA TYR A 45 1.18 0.12 7.58
C TYR A 45 2.24 -0.25 8.63
N THR A 46 3.37 0.48 8.66
CA THR A 46 4.43 0.27 9.65
C THR A 46 4.07 0.88 11.00
N THR A 47 3.24 1.91 11.01
CA THR A 47 2.77 2.58 12.23
C THR A 47 1.75 1.73 12.99
N GLU A 48 0.93 0.94 12.30
CA GLU A 48 -0.04 0.01 12.92
C GLU A 48 0.59 -1.27 13.50
N GLN A 49 1.87 -1.57 13.21
CA GLN A 49 2.57 -2.76 13.73
C GLN A 49 3.45 -2.50 14.96
N GLN A 50 3.22 -1.38 15.69
CA GLN A 50 4.00 -1.02 16.88
C GLN A 50 3.19 -1.11 18.18
#